data_AF-A0A832CPK9-F1
#
_entry.id   AF-A0A832CPK9-F1
#
_cell.length_a   1.000
_cell.length_b   1.000
_cell.length_c   1.000
_cell.angle_alpha   90.00
_cell.angle_beta   90.00
_cell.angle_gamma   90.00
#
_symmetry.space_group_name_H-M   'P 1'
#
loop_
_entity.id
_entity.type
_entity.pdbx_description
1 polymer ?
#
loop_
_entity_poly.entity_id
_entity_poly.type
_entity_poly.pdbx_seq_one_letter_code
_entity_poly.pdbx_strand_id
1 'polypeptide(L)'
;MKKLLVFVTALLCVTFISKVSFAEDTLDKVKRTGVLVAGVKDSTEPFGFIDEKTREIVGYDVDFVSYIAKKLGVKLELKPVTSATRMPQLKEGNIDIIAATMTKTAERAKEIDFSYTYFFTGQKFLVKKGTVKSLKDLEGKKIGTAKGSTSEKNATAALPTATILSFDDYPQAFLALQQGKVAAVTTDEAILAGIL
;
A
#
# COMPACT_ATOMS: atom_id res chain seq x y z
N MET A 1 -62.02 25.37 -25.56
CA MET A 1 -61.22 25.41 -24.30
C MET A 1 -60.71 24.05 -23.80
N LYS A 2 -61.24 22.89 -24.24
CA LYS A 2 -60.74 21.57 -23.80
C LYS A 2 -59.58 20.96 -24.63
N LYS A 3 -59.25 21.53 -25.81
CA LYS A 3 -58.15 21.05 -26.66
C LYS A 3 -56.80 21.75 -26.42
N LEU A 4 -56.79 22.85 -25.66
CA LEU A 4 -55.57 23.61 -25.35
C LEU A 4 -54.86 23.10 -24.08
N LEU A 5 -55.57 22.35 -23.23
CA LEU A 5 -55.02 21.79 -21.99
C LEU A 5 -54.23 20.48 -22.21
N VAL A 6 -54.37 19.85 -23.38
CA VAL A 6 -53.69 18.58 -23.69
C VAL A 6 -52.28 18.79 -24.26
N PHE A 7 -51.99 19.98 -24.78
CA PHE A 7 -50.66 20.30 -25.34
C PHE A 7 -49.66 20.82 -24.31
N VAL A 8 -50.12 21.30 -23.15
CA VAL A 8 -49.23 21.82 -22.10
C VAL A 8 -48.69 20.69 -21.21
N THR A 9 -49.37 19.55 -21.14
CA THR A 9 -48.92 18.38 -20.35
C THR A 9 -47.94 17.47 -21.10
N ALA A 10 -47.80 17.61 -22.42
CA ALA A 10 -46.87 16.80 -23.22
C ALA A 10 -45.44 17.38 -23.28
N LEU A 11 -45.23 18.63 -22.84
CA LEU A 11 -43.93 19.30 -22.93
C LEU A 11 -43.10 19.24 -21.63
N LEU A 12 -43.63 18.63 -20.56
CA LEU A 12 -42.96 18.52 -19.27
C LEU A 12 -42.35 17.13 -18.96
N CYS A 13 -42.23 16.26 -19.97
CA CYS A 13 -41.60 14.93 -19.82
C CYS A 13 -40.24 14.81 -20.52
N VAL A 14 -39.68 15.91 -21.05
CA VAL A 14 -38.36 15.88 -21.70
C VAL A 14 -37.30 16.34 -20.71
N THR A 15 -36.32 15.47 -20.49
CA THR A 15 -35.03 15.65 -19.79
C THR A 15 -35.02 15.63 -18.26
N PHE A 16 -35.27 14.46 -17.68
CA PHE A 16 -34.43 13.99 -16.56
C PHE A 16 -33.85 12.63 -16.95
N ILE A 17 -32.97 12.62 -17.96
CA ILE A 17 -31.95 11.57 -18.03
C ILE A 17 -30.98 11.93 -16.90
N SER A 18 -31.29 11.47 -15.70
CA SER A 18 -30.30 11.38 -14.64
C SER A 18 -29.14 10.61 -15.24
N LYS A 19 -28.06 11.30 -15.62
CA LYS A 19 -26.80 10.65 -15.93
C LYS A 19 -26.48 9.85 -14.68
N VAL A 20 -26.65 8.54 -14.78
CA VAL A 20 -26.05 7.60 -13.84
C VAL A 20 -24.56 7.91 -13.97
N SER A 21 -24.06 8.74 -13.05
CA SER A 21 -22.64 9.03 -12.96
C SER A 21 -22.02 7.74 -12.46
N PHE A 22 -21.63 6.87 -13.40
CA PHE A 22 -20.68 5.83 -13.08
C PHE A 22 -19.45 6.51 -12.47
N ALA A 23 -18.95 5.95 -11.37
CA ALA A 23 -17.66 6.38 -10.85
C ALA A 23 -16.66 6.35 -12.03
N GLU A 24 -15.99 7.47 -12.29
CA GLU A 24 -15.00 7.57 -13.36
C GLU A 24 -13.95 6.47 -13.16
N ASP A 25 -13.67 5.70 -14.20
CA ASP A 25 -12.62 4.69 -14.15
C ASP A 25 -11.27 5.37 -13.86
N THR A 26 -10.46 4.76 -13.00
CA THR A 26 -9.17 5.33 -12.57
C THR A 26 -8.25 5.62 -13.76
N LEU A 27 -8.24 4.76 -14.79
CA LEU A 27 -7.42 4.98 -15.98
C LEU A 27 -7.93 6.16 -16.82
N ASP A 28 -9.25 6.30 -16.94
CA ASP A 28 -9.86 7.42 -17.65
C ASP A 28 -9.58 8.75 -16.93
N LYS A 29 -9.71 8.76 -15.60
CA LYS A 29 -9.30 9.89 -14.75
C LYS A 29 -7.84 10.27 -15.01
N VAL A 30 -6.91 9.31 -14.91
CA VAL A 30 -5.47 9.54 -15.08
C VAL A 30 -5.13 10.06 -16.48
N LYS A 31 -5.76 9.52 -17.53
CA LYS A 31 -5.59 10.01 -18.91
C LYS A 31 -6.12 11.42 -19.10
N ARG A 32 -7.28 11.73 -18.50
CA ARG A 32 -7.91 13.05 -18.58
C ARG A 32 -7.12 14.11 -17.82
N THR A 33 -6.61 13.80 -16.62
CA THR A 33 -5.82 14.74 -15.81
C THR A 33 -4.38 14.86 -16.29
N GLY A 34 -3.87 13.84 -16.99
CA GLY A 34 -2.46 13.76 -17.38
C GLY A 34 -1.53 13.49 -16.20
N VAL A 35 -2.06 13.01 -15.06
CA VAL A 35 -1.30 12.75 -13.82
C VAL A 35 -1.71 11.39 -13.24
N LEU A 36 -0.72 10.55 -12.94
CA LEU A 36 -0.83 9.34 -12.13
C LEU A 36 -0.28 9.62 -10.73
N VAL A 37 -1.12 9.54 -9.70
CA VAL A 37 -0.69 9.67 -8.30
C VAL A 37 -0.43 8.28 -7.72
N ALA A 38 0.84 7.95 -7.46
CA ALA A 38 1.23 6.64 -6.95
C ALA A 38 1.58 6.69 -5.46
N GLY A 39 0.95 5.82 -4.67
CA GLY A 39 1.33 5.59 -3.28
C GLY A 39 2.56 4.70 -3.17
N VAL A 40 3.65 5.24 -2.62
CA VAL A 40 4.95 4.55 -2.46
C VAL A 40 5.46 4.62 -1.03
N LYS A 41 6.39 3.72 -0.67
CA LYS A 41 7.15 3.83 0.59
C LYS A 41 8.20 4.94 0.47
N ASP A 42 8.56 5.54 1.60
CA ASP A 42 9.66 6.51 1.73
C ASP A 42 10.70 6.11 2.79
N SER A 43 10.52 4.95 3.44
CA SER A 43 11.38 4.45 4.52
C SER A 43 11.71 2.96 4.39
N THR A 44 11.55 2.38 3.20
CA THR A 44 11.69 0.94 2.95
C THR A 44 12.66 0.67 1.79
N GLU A 45 13.95 0.78 2.05
CA GLU A 45 15.00 0.39 1.10
C GLU A 45 14.96 -1.14 0.87
N PRO A 46 15.12 -1.63 -0.38
CA PRO A 46 15.41 -0.92 -1.64
C PRO A 46 14.17 -0.53 -2.48
N PHE A 47 12.96 -0.60 -1.92
CA PHE A 47 11.72 -0.44 -2.67
C PHE A 47 11.28 1.01 -2.83
N GLY A 48 11.29 1.75 -1.73
CA GLY A 48 10.88 3.15 -1.68
C GLY A 48 11.50 3.82 -0.47
N PHE A 49 12.46 4.71 -0.70
CA PHE A 49 13.23 5.38 0.34
C PHE A 49 13.69 6.77 -0.15
N ILE A 50 13.98 7.66 0.79
CA ILE A 50 14.53 8.98 0.46
C ILE A 50 16.02 8.85 0.18
N ASP A 51 16.45 9.21 -1.03
CA ASP A 51 17.87 9.35 -1.35
C ASP A 51 18.47 10.52 -0.56
N GLU A 52 19.59 10.28 0.12
CA GLU A 52 20.18 11.29 1.01
C GLU A 52 20.71 12.51 0.24
N LYS A 53 21.12 12.35 -1.02
CA LYS A 53 21.74 13.40 -1.83
C LYS A 53 20.71 14.21 -2.57
N THR A 54 19.76 13.56 -3.24
CA THR A 54 18.74 14.23 -4.06
C THR A 54 17.52 14.64 -3.25
N ARG A 55 17.28 14.00 -2.08
CA ARG A 55 16.08 14.17 -1.26
C ARG A 55 14.80 13.71 -1.95
N GLU A 56 14.91 12.98 -3.05
CA GLU A 56 13.79 12.39 -3.79
C GLU A 56 13.48 10.98 -3.26
N ILE A 57 12.23 10.54 -3.43
CA ILE A 57 11.86 9.15 -3.16
C ILE A 57 12.31 8.31 -4.36
N VAL A 58 13.15 7.31 -4.11
CA VAL A 58 13.71 6.40 -5.12
C VAL A 58 13.49 4.95 -4.69
N GLY A 59 13.73 4.02 -5.61
CA GLY A 59 13.71 2.58 -5.33
C GLY A 59 12.88 1.81 -6.35
N TYR A 60 12.85 0.49 -6.16
CA TYR A 60 12.23 -0.44 -7.13
C TYR A 60 10.74 -0.15 -7.40
N ASP A 61 9.96 0.16 -6.35
CA ASP A 61 8.53 0.45 -6.52
C ASP A 61 8.33 1.79 -7.25
N VAL A 62 9.22 2.76 -7.03
CA VAL A 62 9.24 4.06 -7.74
C VAL A 62 9.55 3.86 -9.21
N ASP A 63 10.58 3.08 -9.54
CA ASP A 63 10.95 2.75 -10.91
C ASP A 63 9.80 2.05 -11.65
N PHE A 64 9.08 1.16 -10.96
CA PHE A 64 7.93 0.45 -11.50
C PHE A 64 6.79 1.42 -11.89
N VAL A 65 6.40 2.35 -11.00
CA VAL A 65 5.33 3.32 -11.32
C VAL A 65 5.79 4.40 -12.29
N SER A 66 7.09 4.75 -12.29
CA SER A 66 7.70 5.63 -13.30
C SER A 66 7.59 5.02 -14.69
N TYR A 67 7.85 3.72 -14.83
CA TYR A 67 7.67 3.01 -16.09
C TYR A 67 6.20 3.00 -16.54
N ILE A 68 5.25 2.77 -15.62
CA ILE A 68 3.81 2.82 -15.92
C ILE A 68 3.41 4.21 -16.41
N ALA A 69 3.76 5.27 -15.68
CA ALA A 69 3.44 6.65 -16.06
C ALA A 69 4.02 7.01 -17.44
N LYS A 70 5.27 6.61 -17.71
CA LYS A 70 5.92 6.78 -19.02
C LYS A 70 5.16 6.07 -20.14
N LYS A 71 4.67 4.84 -19.91
CA LYS A 71 3.89 4.10 -20.91
C LYS A 71 2.51 4.70 -21.14
N LEU A 72 1.92 5.34 -20.14
CA LEU A 72 0.67 6.06 -20.26
C LEU A 72 0.84 7.47 -20.86
N GLY A 73 2.07 7.99 -20.93
CA GLY A 73 2.34 9.35 -21.40
C GLY A 73 1.86 10.43 -20.44
N VAL A 74 1.83 10.13 -19.13
CA VAL A 74 1.35 11.04 -18.07
C VAL A 74 2.45 11.41 -17.10
N LYS A 75 2.27 12.50 -16.36
CA LYS A 75 3.15 12.88 -15.25
C LYS A 75 2.96 11.90 -14.08
N LEU A 76 4.05 11.50 -13.44
CA LEU A 76 4.01 10.77 -12.18
C LEU A 76 4.06 11.75 -11.01
N GLU A 77 3.18 11.56 -10.02
CA GLU A 77 3.27 12.18 -8.70
C GLU A 77 3.35 11.09 -7.64
N LEU A 78 4.36 11.18 -6.77
CA LEU A 78 4.57 10.21 -5.69
C LEU A 78 3.95 10.72 -4.39
N LYS A 79 3.23 9.84 -3.70
CA LYS A 79 2.66 10.11 -2.37
C LYS A 79 3.17 9.08 -1.36
N PRO A 80 3.92 9.49 -0.32
CA PRO A 80 4.33 8.59 0.74
C PRO A 80 3.16 7.93 1.46
N VAL A 81 3.26 6.62 1.70
CA VAL A 81 2.27 5.83 2.44
C VAL A 81 2.94 4.80 3.36
N THR A 82 2.31 4.51 4.49
CA THR A 82 2.71 3.40 5.37
C THR A 82 1.93 2.14 5.02
N SER A 83 2.29 1.01 5.65
CA SER A 83 1.57 -0.25 5.45
C SER A 83 0.11 -0.15 5.89
N ALA A 84 -0.15 0.67 6.92
CA ALA A 84 -1.48 0.94 7.45
C ALA A 84 -2.28 1.95 6.59
N THR A 85 -1.63 2.95 5.99
CA THR A 85 -2.35 4.04 5.30
C THR A 85 -2.57 3.80 3.80
N ARG A 86 -1.79 2.94 3.15
CA ARG A 86 -1.85 2.74 1.68
C ARG A 86 -3.23 2.35 1.15
N MET A 87 -3.95 1.43 1.81
CA MET A 87 -5.30 1.03 1.38
C MET A 87 -6.35 2.12 1.62
N PRO A 88 -6.44 2.75 2.81
CA PRO A 88 -7.29 3.92 3.01
C PRO A 88 -7.07 5.02 1.98
N GLN A 89 -5.81 5.38 1.69
CA GLN A 89 -5.48 6.40 0.70
C GLN A 89 -5.98 6.03 -0.71
N LEU A 90 -5.88 4.75 -1.11
CA LEU A 90 -6.42 4.30 -2.39
C LEU A 90 -7.95 4.39 -2.42
N LYS A 91 -8.62 3.89 -1.37
CA LYS A 91 -10.09 3.88 -1.28
C LYS A 91 -10.70 5.28 -1.22
N GLU A 92 -10.00 6.23 -0.63
CA GLU A 92 -10.39 7.64 -0.57
C GLU A 92 -10.10 8.40 -1.88
N GLY A 93 -9.46 7.76 -2.87
CA GLY A 93 -9.09 8.39 -4.14
C GLY A 93 -7.91 9.36 -4.04
N ASN A 94 -7.20 9.33 -2.92
CA ASN A 94 -6.03 10.15 -2.63
C ASN A 94 -4.77 9.71 -3.38
N ILE A 95 -4.75 8.47 -3.87
CA ILE A 95 -3.79 7.87 -4.79
C ILE A 95 -4.55 7.01 -5.80
N ASP A 96 -3.99 6.83 -6.99
CA ASP A 96 -4.58 6.03 -8.07
C ASP A 96 -4.07 4.58 -8.08
N ILE A 97 -2.84 4.36 -7.58
CA ILE A 97 -2.20 3.04 -7.52
C ILE A 97 -1.32 2.92 -6.28
N ILE A 98 -1.18 1.69 -5.76
CA ILE A 98 -0.23 1.36 -4.70
C ILE A 98 0.95 0.58 -5.31
N ALA A 99 2.16 1.12 -5.20
CA ALA A 99 3.41 0.40 -5.37
C ALA A 99 4.23 0.62 -4.09
N ALA A 100 3.95 -0.20 -3.08
CA ALA A 100 4.51 0.01 -1.75
C ALA A 100 4.66 -1.31 -0.99
N THR A 101 5.31 -2.32 -1.58
CA THR A 101 5.49 -3.68 -1.04
C THR A 101 4.16 -4.35 -0.61
N MET A 102 3.16 -4.30 -1.51
CA MET A 102 1.79 -4.75 -1.24
C MET A 102 1.61 -6.24 -1.58
N THR A 103 1.67 -7.12 -0.58
CA THR A 103 1.31 -8.53 -0.77
C THR A 103 -0.16 -8.67 -1.17
N LYS A 104 -0.43 -9.38 -2.27
CA LYS A 104 -1.79 -9.79 -2.66
C LYS A 104 -2.29 -10.89 -1.72
N THR A 105 -3.44 -10.67 -1.09
CA THR A 105 -4.14 -11.69 -0.28
C THR A 105 -5.61 -11.73 -0.65
N ALA A 106 -6.30 -12.82 -0.32
CA ALA A 106 -7.74 -12.96 -0.57
C ALA A 106 -8.56 -11.89 0.16
N GLU A 107 -8.16 -11.49 1.37
CA GLU A 107 -8.84 -10.44 2.12
C GLU A 107 -8.65 -9.07 1.48
N ARG A 108 -7.44 -8.74 1.03
CA ARG A 108 -7.17 -7.46 0.34
C ARG A 108 -7.87 -7.41 -1.02
N ALA A 109 -7.95 -8.53 -1.73
CA ALA A 109 -8.62 -8.63 -3.03
C ALA A 109 -10.14 -8.46 -2.95
N LYS A 110 -10.75 -8.51 -1.76
CA LYS A 110 -12.16 -8.13 -1.55
C LYS A 110 -12.36 -6.61 -1.47
N GLU A 111 -11.29 -5.87 -1.21
CA GLU A 111 -11.34 -4.43 -0.93
C GLU A 111 -10.81 -3.61 -2.12
N ILE A 112 -9.83 -4.13 -2.84
CA ILE A 112 -9.16 -3.47 -3.97
C ILE A 112 -8.75 -4.48 -5.05
N ASP A 113 -8.56 -3.99 -6.27
CA ASP A 113 -7.99 -4.78 -7.36
C ASP A 113 -6.46 -4.86 -7.28
N PHE A 114 -5.89 -5.90 -7.89
CA PHE A 114 -4.45 -6.12 -7.98
C PHE A 114 -4.04 -6.39 -9.42
N SER A 115 -2.88 -5.84 -9.80
CA SER A 115 -2.17 -6.23 -11.01
C SER A 115 -1.62 -7.67 -10.93
N TYR A 116 -0.89 -8.07 -11.97
CA TYR A 116 0.02 -9.20 -11.89
C TYR A 116 1.14 -8.95 -10.88
N THR A 117 1.60 -10.01 -10.24
CA THR A 117 2.74 -9.96 -9.32
C THR A 117 3.99 -9.46 -10.06
N TYR A 118 4.56 -8.35 -9.58
CA TYR A 118 5.78 -7.75 -10.13
C TYR A 118 7.02 -7.97 -9.24
N PHE A 119 6.82 -8.52 -8.04
CA PHE A 119 7.90 -8.90 -7.12
C PHE A 119 7.44 -10.07 -6.24
N PHE A 120 8.30 -11.07 -6.04
CA PHE A 120 8.01 -12.24 -5.20
C PHE A 120 9.05 -12.35 -4.08
N THR A 121 8.58 -12.54 -2.84
CA THR A 121 9.42 -12.56 -1.63
C THR A 121 8.78 -13.44 -0.56
N GLY A 122 9.52 -13.73 0.51
CA GLY A 122 9.04 -14.48 1.66
C GLY A 122 9.29 -13.74 2.98
N GLN A 123 8.40 -13.91 3.94
CA GLN A 123 8.58 -13.34 5.28
C GLN A 123 9.66 -14.10 6.05
N LYS A 124 10.55 -13.36 6.71
CA LYS A 124 11.62 -13.88 7.57
C LYS A 124 11.68 -13.11 8.89
N PHE A 125 12.65 -13.47 9.73
CA PHE A 125 12.96 -12.79 10.98
C PHE A 125 14.40 -12.30 10.95
N LEU A 126 14.61 -11.06 11.40
CA LEU A 126 15.91 -10.48 11.69
C LEU A 126 16.11 -10.46 13.21
N VAL A 127 17.25 -10.97 13.65
CA VAL A 127 17.60 -11.18 15.06
C VAL A 127 19.04 -10.77 15.30
N LYS A 128 19.40 -10.50 16.56
CA LYS A 128 20.80 -10.34 16.93
C LYS A 128 21.54 -11.65 16.75
N LYS A 129 22.78 -11.58 16.26
CA LYS A 129 23.60 -12.78 16.04
C LYS A 129 23.75 -13.58 17.33
N GLY A 130 23.47 -14.88 17.27
CA GLY A 130 23.62 -15.80 18.41
C GLY A 130 22.46 -15.83 19.41
N THR A 131 21.40 -15.02 19.24
CA THR A 131 20.30 -14.96 20.22
C THR A 131 19.13 -15.90 19.94
N VAL A 132 18.88 -16.24 18.66
CA VAL A 132 17.73 -17.04 18.21
C VAL A 132 18.21 -18.04 17.17
N LYS A 133 17.82 -19.31 17.30
CA LYS A 133 18.20 -20.40 16.40
C LYS A 133 16.99 -21.01 15.70
N SER A 134 15.79 -20.84 16.26
CA SER A 134 14.54 -21.37 15.72
C SER A 134 13.36 -20.46 16.08
N LEU A 135 12.21 -20.67 15.43
CA LEU A 135 10.97 -19.96 15.76
C LEU A 135 10.55 -20.16 17.23
N LYS A 136 10.84 -21.32 17.81
CA LYS A 136 10.50 -21.64 19.20
C LYS A 136 11.16 -20.69 20.20
N ASP A 137 12.35 -20.17 19.88
CA ASP A 137 13.07 -19.23 20.76
C ASP A 137 12.38 -17.85 20.83
N LEU A 138 11.42 -17.59 19.93
CA LEU A 138 10.62 -16.36 19.87
C LEU A 138 9.28 -16.47 20.61
N GLU A 139 8.89 -17.66 21.07
CA GLU A 139 7.70 -17.85 21.90
C GLU A 139 7.81 -17.02 23.19
N GLY A 140 6.73 -16.33 23.56
CA GLY A 140 6.72 -15.44 24.73
C GLY A 140 7.58 -14.18 24.59
N LYS A 141 8.26 -13.95 23.45
CA LYS A 141 9.11 -12.77 23.23
C LYS A 141 8.33 -11.63 22.60
N LYS A 142 8.93 -10.43 22.66
CA LYS A 142 8.46 -9.26 21.93
C LYS A 142 9.04 -9.27 20.52
N ILE A 143 8.20 -9.10 19.50
CA ILE A 143 8.59 -9.11 18.08
C ILE A 143 8.09 -7.83 17.43
N GLY A 144 8.98 -7.08 16.78
CA GLY A 144 8.65 -5.84 16.08
C GLY A 144 8.24 -6.07 14.63
N THR A 145 7.25 -5.31 14.15
CA THR A 145 6.91 -5.24 12.72
C THR A 145 6.14 -3.95 12.42
N ALA A 146 5.83 -3.68 11.16
CA ALA A 146 5.04 -2.52 10.77
C ALA A 146 3.53 -2.79 10.90
N LYS A 147 2.80 -1.84 11.47
CA LYS A 147 1.34 -1.87 11.61
C LYS A 147 0.64 -1.99 10.25
N GLY A 148 -0.38 -2.84 10.16
CA GLY A 148 -1.15 -3.07 8.94
C GLY A 148 -0.43 -3.92 7.88
N SER A 149 0.74 -4.47 8.21
CA SER A 149 1.46 -5.39 7.33
C SER A 149 0.85 -6.80 7.35
N THR A 150 1.09 -7.57 6.30
CA THR A 150 0.82 -9.03 6.31
C THR A 150 1.70 -9.74 7.35
N SER A 151 2.90 -9.20 7.60
CA SER A 151 3.86 -9.74 8.55
C SER A 151 3.36 -9.72 9.98
N GLU A 152 2.62 -8.68 10.37
CA GLU A 152 1.90 -8.57 11.65
C GLU A 152 0.90 -9.72 11.84
N LYS A 153 0.01 -9.92 10.86
CA LYS A 153 -0.99 -11.00 10.88
C LYS A 153 -0.32 -12.38 10.94
N ASN A 154 0.67 -12.60 10.09
CA ASN A 154 1.37 -13.88 9.99
C ASN A 154 2.14 -14.21 11.27
N ALA A 155 2.83 -13.23 11.87
CA ALA A 155 3.57 -13.41 13.11
C ALA A 155 2.63 -13.72 14.29
N THR A 156 1.49 -13.02 14.36
CA THR A 156 0.45 -13.27 15.38
C THR A 156 -0.09 -14.69 15.28
N ALA A 157 -0.34 -15.17 14.06
CA ALA A 157 -0.85 -16.52 13.83
C ALA A 157 0.20 -17.61 14.09
N ALA A 158 1.45 -17.38 13.68
CA ALA A 158 2.53 -18.37 13.80
C ALA A 158 3.14 -18.46 15.20
N LEU A 159 3.09 -17.38 15.98
CA LEU A 159 3.69 -17.28 17.32
C LEU A 159 2.65 -16.73 18.31
N PRO A 160 1.60 -17.50 18.65
CA PRO A 160 0.47 -17.02 19.44
C PRO A 160 0.84 -16.60 20.87
N THR A 161 1.98 -17.04 21.40
CA THR A 161 2.48 -16.66 22.72
C THR A 161 3.38 -15.41 22.69
N ALA A 162 3.85 -14.99 21.50
CA ALA A 162 4.68 -13.80 21.36
C ALA A 162 3.83 -12.53 21.46
N THR A 163 4.44 -11.46 21.95
CA THR A 163 3.84 -10.11 21.91
C THR A 163 4.31 -9.40 20.64
N ILE A 164 3.38 -9.15 19.70
CA ILE A 164 3.69 -8.38 18.50
C ILE A 164 3.61 -6.89 18.84
N LEU A 165 4.72 -6.17 18.64
CA LEU A 165 4.81 -4.73 18.75
C LEU A 165 4.74 -4.11 17.35
N SER A 166 3.66 -3.37 17.11
CA SER A 166 3.37 -2.74 15.83
C SER A 166 3.91 -1.31 15.83
N PHE A 167 4.88 -1.05 14.97
CA PHE A 167 5.50 0.25 14.73
C PHE A 167 4.92 0.92 13.49
N ASP A 168 5.14 2.22 13.33
CA ASP A 168 4.64 2.94 12.15
C ASP A 168 5.36 2.50 10.87
N ASP A 169 6.63 2.12 10.99
CA ASP A 169 7.47 1.60 9.90
C ASP A 169 8.51 0.57 10.36
N TYR A 170 9.26 0.03 9.39
CA TYR A 170 10.30 -0.97 9.65
C TYR A 170 11.58 -0.38 10.29
N PRO A 171 12.06 0.82 9.92
CA PRO A 171 13.17 1.46 10.64
C PRO A 171 12.94 1.61 12.15
N GLN A 172 11.73 2.01 12.59
CA GLN A 172 11.40 2.07 14.01
C GLN A 172 11.43 0.69 14.68
N ALA A 173 10.92 -0.35 14.01
CA ALA A 173 10.98 -1.71 14.52
C ALA A 173 12.43 -2.21 14.64
N PHE A 174 13.29 -1.89 13.65
CA PHE A 174 14.70 -2.22 13.68
C PHE A 174 15.45 -1.47 14.79
N LEU A 175 15.17 -0.19 14.99
CA LEU A 175 15.72 0.57 16.11
C LEU A 175 15.34 -0.06 17.46
N ALA A 176 14.10 -0.55 17.60
CA ALA A 176 13.67 -1.28 18.79
C ALA A 176 14.46 -2.58 18.99
N LEU A 177 14.82 -3.29 17.92
CA LEU A 177 15.69 -4.47 17.99
C LEU A 177 17.11 -4.09 18.44
N GLN A 178 17.69 -3.03 17.86
CA GLN A 178 19.00 -2.53 18.26
C GLN A 178 19.04 -2.20 19.76
N GLN A 179 18.01 -1.50 20.24
CA GLN A 179 17.82 -1.13 21.65
C GLN A 179 17.45 -2.31 22.56
N GLY A 180 17.22 -3.52 22.02
CA GLY A 180 16.85 -4.71 22.79
C GLY A 180 15.41 -4.69 23.32
N LYS A 181 14.55 -3.79 22.82
CA LYS A 181 13.12 -3.71 23.17
C LYS A 181 12.30 -4.86 22.56
N VAL A 182 12.76 -5.39 21.44
CA VAL A 182 12.23 -6.60 20.79
C VAL A 182 13.34 -7.63 20.58
N ALA A 183 12.99 -8.91 20.57
CA ALA A 183 13.93 -10.01 20.32
C ALA A 183 14.15 -10.26 18.82
N ALA A 184 13.19 -9.87 17.99
CA ALA A 184 13.25 -9.99 16.54
C ALA A 184 12.43 -8.89 15.85
N VAL A 185 12.77 -8.62 14.58
CA VAL A 185 11.90 -7.91 13.64
C VAL A 185 11.48 -8.88 12.55
N THR A 186 10.23 -8.82 12.09
CA THR A 186 9.75 -9.67 11.00
C THR A 186 9.07 -8.87 9.90
N THR A 187 9.48 -9.15 8.67
CA THR A 187 8.89 -8.67 7.42
C THR A 187 9.45 -9.49 6.25
N ASP A 188 9.19 -9.05 5.03
CA ASP A 188 9.72 -9.64 3.80
C ASP A 188 11.25 -9.65 3.80
N GLU A 189 11.86 -10.74 3.33
CA GLU A 189 13.31 -10.96 3.29
C GLU A 189 14.05 -9.83 2.58
N ALA A 190 13.52 -9.37 1.44
CA ALA A 190 14.10 -8.26 0.68
C ALA A 190 14.13 -6.94 1.46
N ILE A 191 13.14 -6.69 2.33
CA ILE A 191 13.12 -5.50 3.19
C ILE A 191 14.11 -5.67 4.34
N LEU A 192 14.17 -6.87 4.94
CA LEU A 192 15.14 -7.15 6.01
C LEU A 192 16.58 -7.05 5.51
N ALA A 193 16.85 -7.47 4.28
CA ALA A 193 18.16 -7.36 3.66
C ALA A 193 18.59 -5.90 3.44
N GLY A 194 17.64 -5.02 3.08
CA GLY A 194 17.92 -3.58 2.87
C GLY A 194 18.06 -2.77 4.16
N ILE A 195 17.58 -3.28 5.29
CA ILE A 195 17.68 -2.60 6.61
C ILE A 195 18.98 -2.91 7.36
N LEU A 196 19.69 -3.98 6.97
CA LEU A 196 20.97 -4.38 7.55
C LEU A 196 22.13 -3.46 7.13
#